data_AF-A0A5D3AJD2-F1
#
_entry.id   AF-A0A5D3AJD2-F1
#
_cell.length_a   1.000
_cell.length_b   1.000
_cell.length_c   1.000
_cell.angle_alpha   90.00
_cell.angle_beta   90.00
_cell.angle_gamma   90.00
#
_symmetry.space_group_name_H-M   'P 1'
#
loop_
_entity.id
_entity.type
_entity.pdbx_description
1 polymer ?
#
loop_
_entity_poly.entity_id
_entity_poly.type
_entity_poly.pdbx_seq_one_letter_code
_entity_poly.pdbx_strand_id
1 'polypeptide(L)'
;MASNGNNDIVAEVTTAFEQDVLEDHRSHLNRAEEQMFGKCSRRFHAMFREALDDPSHADDKALFVEHGTRNLSMVSSEVAAWSLISSGKTADHLEIEDLNELGLSVALENEFTGFIRQMKSFITNGDVSMPQDLITDYKAIKTDEEFEATAETTRAAVEHAIATSRTWGASRASGGRGDAASGASDGGAQEDKEE
;
A
#
# COMPACT_ATOMS: atom_id res chain seq x y z
N MET A 1 31.99 0.83 6.69
CA MET A 1 30.72 0.88 5.92
C MET A 1 29.87 -0.26 6.44
N ALA A 2 28.66 0.00 6.94
CA ALA A 2 27.74 -1.07 7.33
C ALA A 2 27.06 -1.60 6.05
N SER A 3 26.66 -2.89 6.04
CA SER A 3 26.03 -3.50 4.86
C SER A 3 24.63 -2.94 4.64
N ASN A 4 24.25 -2.78 3.37
CA ASN A 4 22.92 -2.35 2.95
C ASN A 4 21.89 -3.51 2.92
N GLY A 5 22.26 -4.68 3.44
CA GLY A 5 21.56 -5.95 3.19
C GLY A 5 20.09 -6.04 3.59
N ASN A 6 19.60 -5.21 4.53
CA ASN A 6 18.15 -5.15 4.79
C ASN A 6 17.38 -4.51 3.62
N ASN A 7 17.99 -3.61 2.85
CA ASN A 7 17.38 -3.07 1.64
C ASN A 7 17.45 -4.06 0.47
N ASP A 8 18.55 -4.82 0.35
CA ASP A 8 18.63 -5.93 -0.64
C ASP A 8 17.57 -6.99 -0.34
N ILE A 9 17.51 -7.54 0.88
CA ILE A 9 16.56 -8.61 1.24
C ILE A 9 15.10 -8.14 1.12
N VAL A 10 14.79 -6.87 1.43
CA VAL A 10 13.43 -6.34 1.24
C VAL A 10 13.12 -6.07 -0.25
N ALA A 11 14.10 -5.69 -1.06
CA ALA A 11 13.95 -5.63 -2.51
C ALA A 11 13.78 -7.03 -3.10
N GLU A 12 14.48 -8.04 -2.58
CA GLU A 12 14.29 -9.47 -2.91
C GLU A 12 12.92 -9.97 -2.46
N VAL A 13 12.41 -9.63 -1.27
CA VAL A 13 11.04 -9.97 -0.83
C VAL A 13 9.97 -9.26 -1.66
N THR A 14 10.18 -7.99 -2.02
CA THR A 14 9.25 -7.27 -2.92
C THR A 14 9.26 -7.89 -4.31
N THR A 15 10.46 -8.24 -4.82
CA THR A 15 10.63 -8.91 -6.11
C THR A 15 10.08 -10.34 -6.10
N ALA A 16 10.24 -11.08 -5.00
CA ALA A 16 9.69 -12.43 -4.81
C ALA A 16 8.17 -12.38 -4.63
N PHE A 17 7.60 -11.38 -3.95
CA PHE A 17 6.15 -11.17 -4.00
C PHE A 17 5.68 -10.79 -5.42
N GLU A 18 6.49 -10.05 -6.18
CA GLU A 18 6.29 -9.80 -7.62
C GLU A 18 6.72 -10.97 -8.54
N GLN A 19 7.18 -12.13 -8.04
CA GLN A 19 7.66 -13.27 -8.85
C GLN A 19 7.10 -14.65 -8.44
N ASP A 20 7.03 -15.00 -7.15
CA ASP A 20 6.42 -16.25 -6.67
C ASP A 20 4.90 -16.23 -6.80
N VAL A 21 4.27 -15.05 -6.72
CA VAL A 21 2.87 -14.83 -7.11
C VAL A 21 2.68 -14.95 -8.65
N LEU A 22 3.76 -15.04 -9.43
CA LEU A 22 3.74 -15.10 -10.90
C LEU A 22 4.19 -16.42 -11.53
N GLU A 23 5.26 -17.07 -11.04
CA GLU A 23 6.02 -18.03 -11.86
C GLU A 23 6.13 -19.48 -11.35
N ASP A 24 6.21 -19.77 -10.02
CA ASP A 24 6.55 -21.13 -9.56
C ASP A 24 5.77 -21.71 -8.36
N HIS A 25 4.44 -21.66 -8.43
CA HIS A 25 3.55 -22.64 -7.77
C HIS A 25 2.89 -23.58 -8.80
N ARG A 26 3.76 -24.17 -9.63
CA ARG A 26 3.47 -24.60 -11.00
C ARG A 26 2.69 -25.90 -11.19
N SER A 27 2.22 -26.57 -10.13
CA SER A 27 1.59 -27.89 -10.21
C SER A 27 0.20 -28.05 -9.58
N HIS A 28 -0.25 -27.19 -8.65
CA HIS A 28 -1.45 -27.48 -7.85
C HIS A 28 -2.56 -26.40 -7.81
N LEU A 29 -2.27 -25.13 -8.08
CA LEU A 29 -3.26 -24.03 -7.98
C LEU A 29 -3.51 -23.31 -9.32
N ASN A 30 -3.50 -24.07 -10.43
CA ASN A 30 -3.57 -23.54 -11.80
C ASN A 30 -4.98 -23.11 -12.23
N ARG A 31 -5.60 -22.21 -11.45
CA ARG A 31 -6.97 -21.68 -11.62
C ARG A 31 -6.91 -20.33 -12.32
N ALA A 32 -7.64 -20.18 -13.44
CA ALA A 32 -7.60 -18.98 -14.28
C ALA A 32 -7.93 -17.67 -13.53
N GLU A 33 -8.70 -17.75 -12.44
CA GLU A 33 -9.05 -16.61 -11.59
C GLU A 33 -7.81 -16.08 -10.85
N GLU A 34 -6.91 -16.93 -10.33
CA GLU A 34 -5.69 -16.44 -9.66
C GLU A 34 -4.68 -15.85 -10.66
N GLN A 35 -4.63 -16.36 -11.89
CA GLN A 35 -3.90 -15.72 -12.99
C GLN A 35 -4.45 -14.33 -13.32
N MET A 36 -5.77 -14.13 -13.19
CA MET A 36 -6.45 -12.84 -13.40
C MET A 36 -6.23 -11.87 -12.23
N PHE A 37 -6.21 -12.34 -10.98
CA PHE A 37 -5.74 -11.54 -9.84
C PHE A 37 -4.31 -11.04 -10.08
N GLY A 38 -3.41 -11.93 -10.53
CA GLY A 38 -2.05 -11.57 -10.90
C GLY A 38 -1.98 -10.53 -12.03
N LYS A 39 -2.84 -10.62 -13.05
CA LYS A 39 -2.96 -9.57 -14.10
C LYS A 39 -3.37 -8.22 -13.51
N CYS A 40 -4.37 -8.19 -12.63
CA CYS A 40 -4.89 -6.97 -12.00
C CYS A 40 -3.84 -6.31 -11.09
N SER A 41 -3.20 -7.08 -10.21
CA SER A 41 -2.12 -6.62 -9.34
C SER A 41 -0.94 -6.05 -10.15
N ARG A 42 -0.48 -6.75 -11.19
CA ARG A 42 0.58 -6.23 -12.08
C ARG A 42 0.21 -4.91 -12.75
N ARG A 43 -1.05 -4.73 -13.20
CA ARG A 43 -1.49 -3.45 -13.78
C ARG A 43 -1.51 -2.35 -12.71
N PHE A 44 -1.96 -2.62 -11.49
CA PHE A 44 -1.89 -1.64 -10.40
C PHE A 44 -0.45 -1.20 -10.14
N HIS A 45 0.49 -2.15 -9.97
CA HIS A 45 1.91 -1.81 -9.73
C HIS A 45 2.55 -1.07 -10.91
N ALA A 46 2.18 -1.38 -12.17
CA ALA A 46 2.63 -0.64 -13.34
C ALA A 46 2.09 0.80 -13.36
N MET A 47 0.76 0.97 -13.25
CA MET A 47 0.12 2.29 -13.23
C MET A 47 0.54 3.14 -12.03
N PHE A 48 0.85 2.54 -10.88
CA PHE A 48 1.39 3.25 -9.71
C PHE A 48 2.79 3.81 -9.97
N ARG A 49 3.66 3.05 -10.66
CA ARG A 49 4.99 3.52 -11.08
C ARG A 49 4.86 4.63 -12.13
N GLU A 50 3.98 4.46 -13.13
CA GLU A 50 3.68 5.46 -14.16
C GLU A 50 3.13 6.78 -13.56
N ALA A 51 2.20 6.70 -12.59
CA ALA A 51 1.66 7.86 -11.91
C ALA A 51 2.72 8.61 -11.09
N LEU A 52 3.58 7.89 -10.34
CA LEU A 52 4.72 8.51 -9.66
C LEU A 52 5.80 9.05 -10.62
N ASP A 53 5.78 8.69 -11.91
CA ASP A 53 6.61 9.30 -12.95
C ASP A 53 5.98 10.55 -13.61
N ASP A 54 4.68 10.83 -13.38
CA ASP A 54 4.04 12.05 -13.87
C ASP A 54 4.46 13.31 -13.05
N PRO A 55 4.75 14.45 -13.70
CA PRO A 55 5.13 15.69 -13.01
C PRO A 55 4.12 16.24 -11.99
N SER A 56 2.83 15.88 -12.10
CA SER A 56 1.80 16.29 -11.13
C SER A 56 1.93 15.61 -9.77
N HIS A 57 2.54 14.42 -9.71
CA HIS A 57 2.81 13.63 -8.51
C HIS A 57 4.24 13.82 -7.97
N ALA A 58 4.96 14.87 -8.39
CA ALA A 58 6.38 15.06 -8.05
C ALA A 58 6.67 15.13 -6.54
N ASP A 59 5.78 15.74 -5.75
CA ASP A 59 5.92 15.80 -4.28
C ASP A 59 5.67 14.42 -3.65
N ASP A 60 4.65 13.69 -4.11
CA ASP A 60 4.35 12.32 -3.65
C ASP A 60 5.46 11.34 -4.00
N LYS A 61 6.06 11.47 -5.19
CA LYS A 61 7.26 10.73 -5.61
C LYS A 61 8.45 11.03 -4.69
N ALA A 62 8.67 12.29 -4.35
CA ALA A 62 9.77 12.68 -3.46
C ALA A 62 9.60 12.06 -2.06
N LEU A 63 8.38 12.12 -1.50
CA LEU A 63 8.03 11.49 -0.22
C LEU A 63 8.15 9.95 -0.29
N PHE A 64 7.66 9.33 -1.36
CA PHE A 64 7.77 7.89 -1.59
C PHE A 64 9.23 7.41 -1.62
N VAL A 65 10.11 8.12 -2.34
CA VAL A 65 11.55 7.81 -2.39
C VAL A 65 12.22 8.07 -1.04
N GLU A 66 11.94 9.20 -0.39
CA GLU A 66 12.51 9.52 0.93
C GLU A 66 12.13 8.46 1.98
N HIS A 67 10.87 8.04 2.01
CA HIS A 67 10.40 7.01 2.94
C HIS A 67 10.87 5.60 2.55
N GLY A 68 10.95 5.29 1.25
CA GLY A 68 11.51 4.04 0.74
C GLY A 68 12.98 3.85 1.16
N THR A 69 13.79 4.90 1.15
CA THR A 69 15.19 4.82 1.64
C THR A 69 15.32 4.66 3.17
N ARG A 70 14.24 4.93 3.94
CA ARG A 70 14.22 4.81 5.40
C ARG A 70 13.62 3.49 5.89
N ASN A 71 12.55 3.03 5.25
CA ASN A 71 11.85 1.79 5.59
C ASN A 71 11.12 1.24 4.36
N LEU A 72 11.89 0.63 3.45
CA LEU A 72 11.37 0.00 2.24
C LEU A 72 10.30 -1.06 2.56
N SER A 73 10.44 -1.81 3.66
CA SER A 73 9.52 -2.91 4.01
C SER A 73 8.11 -2.40 4.26
N MET A 74 7.99 -1.30 5.02
CA MET A 74 6.72 -0.63 5.32
C MET A 74 6.11 0.01 4.08
N VAL A 75 6.92 0.66 3.23
CA VAL A 75 6.47 1.29 1.98
C VAL A 75 5.96 0.25 0.97
N SER A 76 6.76 -0.80 0.69
CA SER A 76 6.36 -1.89 -0.21
C SER A 76 5.12 -2.63 0.31
N SER A 77 5.02 -2.85 1.64
CA SER A 77 3.86 -3.50 2.25
C SER A 77 2.58 -2.68 2.10
N GLU A 78 2.65 -1.34 2.12
CA GLU A 78 1.46 -0.50 1.88
C GLU A 78 1.03 -0.56 0.40
N VAL A 79 1.98 -0.41 -0.55
CA VAL A 79 1.67 -0.50 -2.00
C VAL A 79 1.11 -1.87 -2.37
N ALA A 80 1.66 -2.96 -1.82
CA ALA A 80 1.16 -4.31 -2.03
C ALA A 80 -0.22 -4.52 -1.40
N ALA A 81 -0.49 -3.94 -0.22
CA ALA A 81 -1.82 -3.96 0.39
C ALA A 81 -2.86 -3.22 -0.46
N TRP A 82 -2.51 -2.04 -1.00
CA TRP A 82 -3.35 -1.29 -1.94
C TRP A 82 -3.68 -2.12 -3.19
N SER A 83 -2.66 -2.69 -3.83
CA SER A 83 -2.76 -3.57 -5.00
C SER A 83 -3.65 -4.80 -4.75
N LEU A 84 -3.55 -5.41 -3.56
CA LEU A 84 -4.33 -6.57 -3.16
C LEU A 84 -5.83 -6.24 -3.04
N ILE A 85 -6.17 -5.10 -2.41
CA ILE A 85 -7.58 -4.72 -2.22
C ILE A 85 -8.20 -4.09 -3.47
N SER A 86 -7.44 -3.34 -4.28
CA SER A 86 -7.91 -2.86 -5.59
C SER A 86 -8.21 -4.02 -6.55
N SER A 87 -7.50 -5.14 -6.38
CA SER A 87 -7.66 -6.37 -7.17
C SER A 87 -8.64 -7.38 -6.55
N GLY A 88 -9.50 -6.96 -5.60
CA GLY A 88 -10.64 -7.76 -5.14
C GLY A 88 -10.34 -8.86 -4.10
N LYS A 89 -9.19 -8.81 -3.43
CA LYS A 89 -8.90 -9.64 -2.23
C LYS A 89 -9.02 -8.82 -0.94
N THR A 90 -8.97 -9.50 0.20
CA THR A 90 -9.10 -8.91 1.55
C THR A 90 -7.96 -9.35 2.47
N ALA A 91 -7.88 -8.76 3.67
CA ALA A 91 -6.98 -9.21 4.73
C ALA A 91 -7.10 -10.72 5.05
N ASP A 92 -8.26 -11.33 4.82
CA ASP A 92 -8.50 -12.76 5.04
C ASP A 92 -7.73 -13.64 4.03
N HIS A 93 -7.51 -13.12 2.82
CA HIS A 93 -6.73 -13.78 1.77
C HIS A 93 -5.20 -13.66 1.99
N LEU A 94 -4.76 -13.02 3.08
CA LEU A 94 -3.37 -12.99 3.53
C LEU A 94 -3.16 -14.07 4.60
N GLU A 95 -2.99 -15.29 4.13
CA GLU A 95 -2.64 -16.45 4.96
C GLU A 95 -1.12 -16.61 5.01
N ILE A 96 -0.61 -17.11 6.14
CA ILE A 96 0.82 -17.38 6.35
C ILE A 96 0.93 -18.90 6.48
N GLU A 97 0.75 -19.58 5.36
CA GLU A 97 0.96 -21.02 5.25
C GLU A 97 2.47 -21.34 5.15
N ASP A 98 2.82 -22.63 5.13
CA ASP A 98 4.17 -23.10 5.45
C ASP A 98 5.24 -22.71 4.40
N LEU A 99 5.84 -21.52 4.57
CA LEU A 99 6.93 -21.00 3.73
C LEU A 99 8.15 -21.94 3.65
N ASN A 100 8.26 -22.90 4.60
CA ASN A 100 9.19 -24.02 4.55
C ASN A 100 9.12 -24.80 3.21
N GLU A 101 7.96 -24.86 2.54
CA GLU A 101 7.81 -25.56 1.25
C GLU A 101 8.41 -24.79 0.06
N LEU A 102 8.62 -23.46 0.20
CA LEU A 102 9.32 -22.64 -0.81
C LEU A 102 10.85 -22.82 -0.78
N GLY A 103 11.39 -23.51 0.24
CA GLY A 103 12.84 -23.74 0.37
C GLY A 103 13.68 -22.48 0.58
N LEU A 104 13.05 -21.40 1.04
CA LEU A 104 13.70 -20.11 1.30
C LEU A 104 14.70 -20.22 2.47
N SER A 105 15.56 -19.21 2.62
CA SER A 105 16.35 -19.11 3.85
C SER A 105 15.48 -18.64 5.02
N VAL A 106 15.74 -19.11 6.24
CA VAL A 106 14.98 -18.70 7.44
C VAL A 106 14.95 -17.18 7.65
N ALA A 107 15.96 -16.44 7.19
CA ALA A 107 15.92 -14.97 7.21
C ALA A 107 14.85 -14.41 6.26
N LEU A 108 14.80 -14.96 5.03
CA LEU A 108 13.86 -14.56 3.97
C LEU A 108 12.41 -14.97 4.31
N GLU A 109 12.20 -16.15 4.91
CA GLU A 109 10.89 -16.57 5.45
C GLU A 109 10.36 -15.60 6.51
N ASN A 110 11.23 -15.12 7.41
CA ASN A 110 10.86 -14.18 8.46
C ASN A 110 10.53 -12.78 7.90
N GLU A 111 11.28 -12.30 6.91
CA GLU A 111 10.99 -11.02 6.24
C GLU A 111 9.71 -11.10 5.39
N PHE A 112 9.47 -12.19 4.65
CA PHE A 112 8.20 -12.42 3.93
C PHE A 112 7.01 -12.55 4.90
N THR A 113 7.19 -13.26 6.01
CA THR A 113 6.21 -13.30 7.12
C THR A 113 5.95 -11.90 7.69
N GLY A 114 6.98 -11.07 7.82
CA GLY A 114 6.87 -9.68 8.27
C GLY A 114 6.12 -8.78 7.28
N PHE A 115 6.36 -8.95 5.98
CA PHE A 115 5.69 -8.27 4.88
C PHE A 115 4.18 -8.62 4.84
N ILE A 116 3.82 -9.91 4.83
CA ILE A 116 2.42 -10.35 4.87
C ILE A 116 1.69 -9.86 6.13
N ARG A 117 2.37 -9.84 7.29
CA ARG A 117 1.80 -9.27 8.54
C ARG A 117 1.59 -7.76 8.46
N GLN A 118 2.51 -7.00 7.84
CA GLN A 118 2.35 -5.55 7.63
C GLN A 118 1.19 -5.26 6.68
N MET A 119 1.11 -5.93 5.53
CA MET A 119 -0.02 -5.82 4.60
C MET A 119 -1.36 -6.07 5.31
N LYS A 120 -1.44 -7.16 6.07
CA LYS A 120 -2.66 -7.55 6.80
C LYS A 120 -3.03 -6.50 7.85
N SER A 121 -2.04 -6.01 8.61
CA SER A 121 -2.21 -4.93 9.59
C SER A 121 -2.77 -3.65 8.97
N PHE A 122 -2.21 -3.17 7.86
CA PHE A 122 -2.69 -1.96 7.18
C PHE A 122 -4.17 -2.07 6.77
N ILE A 123 -4.59 -3.22 6.25
CA ILE A 123 -5.97 -3.45 5.83
C ILE A 123 -6.90 -3.59 7.05
N THR A 124 -6.51 -4.35 8.08
CA THR A 124 -7.36 -4.55 9.28
C THR A 124 -7.54 -3.29 10.12
N ASN A 125 -6.57 -2.38 10.10
CA ASN A 125 -6.62 -1.13 10.86
C ASN A 125 -7.36 0.00 10.10
N GLY A 126 -7.65 -0.19 8.81
CA GLY A 126 -8.20 0.86 7.95
C GLY A 126 -7.18 1.97 7.58
N ASP A 127 -5.88 1.65 7.64
CA ASP A 127 -4.83 2.50 7.06
C ASP A 127 -4.81 2.38 5.53
N VAL A 128 -5.12 1.18 5.01
CA VAL A 128 -5.30 0.87 3.59
C VAL A 128 -6.75 0.44 3.37
N SER A 129 -7.54 1.24 2.66
CA SER A 129 -8.97 0.96 2.42
C SER A 129 -9.46 1.60 1.10
N MET A 130 -10.15 0.81 0.28
CA MET A 130 -10.56 1.17 -1.08
C MET A 130 -12.09 1.36 -1.17
N PRO A 131 -12.59 2.45 -1.78
CA PRO A 131 -13.99 2.59 -2.18
C PRO A 131 -14.44 1.41 -3.05
N GLN A 132 -15.68 0.94 -2.88
CA GLN A 132 -16.17 -0.27 -3.54
C GLN A 132 -16.22 -0.16 -5.08
N ASP A 133 -16.42 1.05 -5.59
CA ASP A 133 -16.38 1.41 -7.01
C ASP A 133 -14.97 1.42 -7.61
N LEU A 134 -13.92 1.40 -6.78
CA LEU A 134 -12.51 1.30 -7.16
C LEU A 134 -11.94 -0.12 -6.97
N ILE A 135 -12.76 -1.09 -6.54
CA ILE A 135 -12.38 -2.50 -6.42
C ILE A 135 -12.73 -3.26 -7.70
N THR A 136 -11.73 -3.88 -8.31
CA THR A 136 -11.89 -4.78 -9.45
C THR A 136 -12.21 -6.19 -8.97
N ASP A 137 -13.41 -6.70 -9.27
CA ASP A 137 -13.73 -8.12 -9.07
C ASP A 137 -13.01 -8.99 -10.13
N TYR A 138 -11.80 -9.42 -9.79
CA TYR A 138 -10.99 -10.30 -10.63
C TYR A 138 -11.66 -11.65 -10.97
N LYS A 139 -12.68 -12.07 -10.20
CA LYS A 139 -13.44 -13.30 -10.44
C LYS A 139 -14.56 -13.09 -11.46
N ALA A 140 -14.98 -11.85 -11.73
CA ALA A 140 -15.92 -11.55 -12.80
C ALA A 140 -15.26 -11.61 -14.19
N ILE A 141 -14.00 -11.17 -14.30
CA ILE A 141 -13.27 -11.07 -15.58
C ILE A 141 -12.92 -12.46 -16.14
N LYS A 142 -13.32 -12.73 -17.39
CA LYS A 142 -13.05 -13.97 -18.14
C LYS A 142 -12.34 -13.74 -19.48
N THR A 143 -12.39 -12.54 -20.07
CA THR A 143 -11.68 -12.19 -21.32
C THR A 143 -10.66 -11.07 -21.13
N ASP A 144 -9.83 -10.84 -22.15
CA ASP A 144 -8.87 -9.72 -22.15
C ASP A 144 -9.56 -8.38 -22.46
N GLU A 145 -10.68 -8.34 -23.18
CA GLU A 145 -11.48 -7.13 -23.36
C GLU A 145 -12.15 -6.70 -22.04
N GLU A 146 -12.65 -7.65 -21.25
CA GLU A 146 -13.15 -7.40 -19.89
C GLU A 146 -12.03 -6.93 -18.96
N PHE A 147 -10.80 -7.42 -19.15
CA PHE A 147 -9.63 -6.95 -18.41
C PHE A 147 -9.25 -5.52 -18.81
N GLU A 148 -9.18 -5.17 -20.10
CA GLU A 148 -8.90 -3.79 -20.54
C GLU A 148 -10.00 -2.80 -20.12
N ALA A 149 -11.25 -3.24 -19.98
CA ALA A 149 -12.32 -2.40 -19.44
C ALA A 149 -12.07 -1.93 -17.99
N THR A 150 -11.23 -2.60 -17.19
CA THR A 150 -10.90 -2.18 -15.81
C THR A 150 -9.75 -1.18 -15.72
N ALA A 151 -9.18 -0.73 -16.85
CA ALA A 151 -8.02 0.17 -16.86
C ALA A 151 -8.29 1.51 -16.14
N GLU A 152 -9.46 2.13 -16.35
CA GLU A 152 -9.83 3.38 -15.66
C GLU A 152 -10.08 3.18 -14.16
N THR A 153 -10.73 2.08 -13.77
CA THR A 153 -10.90 1.69 -12.36
C THR A 153 -9.55 1.47 -11.68
N THR A 154 -8.61 0.82 -12.37
CA THR A 154 -7.25 0.58 -11.87
C THR A 154 -6.49 1.89 -11.69
N ARG A 155 -6.60 2.83 -12.64
CA ARG A 155 -5.98 4.16 -12.53
C ARG A 155 -6.58 4.98 -11.38
N ALA A 156 -7.91 4.99 -11.24
CA ALA A 156 -8.56 5.70 -10.14
C ALA A 156 -8.23 5.08 -8.75
N ALA A 157 -8.05 3.76 -8.67
CA ALA A 157 -7.53 3.09 -7.47
C ALA A 157 -6.08 3.48 -7.15
N VAL A 158 -5.22 3.66 -8.16
CA VAL A 158 -3.85 4.17 -8.00
C VAL A 158 -3.85 5.62 -7.50
N GLU A 159 -4.63 6.50 -8.11
CA GLU A 159 -4.78 7.89 -7.68
C GLU A 159 -5.26 7.99 -6.22
N HIS A 160 -6.25 7.17 -5.84
CA HIS A 160 -6.71 7.06 -4.45
C HIS A 160 -5.61 6.59 -3.50
N ALA A 161 -4.82 5.57 -3.88
CA ALA A 161 -3.72 5.06 -3.06
C ALA A 161 -2.59 6.10 -2.86
N ILE A 162 -2.22 6.85 -3.91
CA ILE A 162 -1.25 7.94 -3.83
C ILE A 162 -1.78 9.07 -2.93
N ALA A 163 -3.01 9.53 -3.17
CA ALA A 163 -3.61 10.65 -2.44
C ALA A 163 -3.89 10.36 -0.96
N THR A 164 -4.14 9.10 -0.58
CA THR A 164 -4.53 8.71 0.79
C THR A 164 -3.44 7.99 1.59
N SER A 165 -2.27 7.70 1.00
CA SER A 165 -1.20 6.97 1.67
C SER A 165 -0.80 7.58 3.02
N ARG A 166 -0.62 6.72 4.02
CA ARG A 166 -0.21 7.12 5.38
C ARG A 166 1.28 6.94 5.61
N THR A 167 1.94 5.98 4.96
CA THR A 167 3.36 5.73 5.16
C THR A 167 4.24 6.87 4.62
N TRP A 168 3.92 7.44 3.46
CA TRP A 168 4.65 8.58 2.87
C TRP A 168 3.80 9.87 2.81
N GLY A 169 2.48 9.79 2.61
CA GLY A 169 1.60 10.96 2.52
C GLY A 169 1.29 11.67 3.85
N ALA A 170 1.63 11.10 5.01
CA ALA A 170 1.26 11.63 6.34
C ALA A 170 1.77 13.05 6.64
N SER A 171 2.78 13.56 5.92
CA SER A 171 3.18 14.97 5.98
C SER A 171 2.00 15.93 5.77
N ARG A 172 1.04 15.58 4.88
CA ARG A 172 -0.20 16.34 4.64
C ARG A 172 -1.14 16.38 5.86
N ALA A 173 -1.14 15.35 6.71
CA ALA A 173 -2.06 15.24 7.86
C ALA A 173 -1.62 16.07 9.09
N SER A 174 -0.34 16.44 9.17
CA SER A 174 0.24 17.09 10.36
C SER A 174 -0.27 18.52 10.62
N GLY A 175 -0.78 19.22 9.60
CA GLY A 175 -1.39 20.56 9.72
C GLY A 175 -2.73 20.60 10.46
N GLY A 176 -3.29 19.44 10.83
CA GLY A 176 -4.64 19.30 11.39
C GLY A 176 -4.79 19.42 12.92
N ARG A 177 -3.74 19.81 13.67
CA ARG A 177 -3.89 20.10 15.11
C ARG A 177 -4.45 21.50 15.30
N GLY A 178 -5.77 21.58 15.49
CA GLY A 178 -6.49 22.86 15.64
C GLY A 178 -6.11 23.62 16.90
N ASP A 179 -5.36 24.71 16.73
CA ASP A 179 -5.09 25.70 17.78
C ASP A 179 -6.25 26.71 17.88
N ALA A 180 -7.40 26.20 18.30
CA ALA A 180 -8.69 26.91 18.27
C ALA A 180 -9.09 27.51 19.63
N ALA A 181 -8.14 28.14 20.34
CA ALA A 181 -8.36 28.61 21.71
C ALA A 181 -7.61 29.92 22.10
N SER A 182 -7.74 30.99 21.31
CA SER A 182 -7.51 32.38 21.77
C SER A 182 -8.23 33.40 20.90
N GLY A 183 -9.56 33.36 20.91
CA GLY A 183 -10.37 34.46 20.37
C GLY A 183 -10.25 35.69 21.27
N ALA A 184 -9.49 36.70 20.84
CA ALA A 184 -9.34 37.95 21.55
C ALA A 184 -10.62 38.78 21.46
N SER A 185 -11.51 38.63 22.45
CA SER A 185 -12.71 39.46 22.63
C SER A 185 -12.65 40.19 23.96
N ASP A 186 -12.44 41.49 23.83
CA ASP A 186 -12.41 42.58 24.82
C ASP A 186 -13.57 42.60 25.85
N GLY A 187 -13.34 43.26 26.98
CA GLY A 187 -14.38 43.72 27.92
C GLY A 187 -14.45 43.00 29.28
N GLY A 188 -13.95 43.63 30.35
CA GLY A 188 -14.19 43.17 31.73
C GLY A 188 -13.21 43.71 32.79
N ALA A 189 -13.26 45.01 33.12
CA ALA A 189 -12.40 45.62 34.15
C ALA A 189 -13.18 45.90 35.46
N GLN A 190 -12.90 45.09 36.48
CA GLN A 190 -13.41 45.09 37.87
C GLN A 190 -12.51 44.08 38.64
N GLU A 191 -12.17 44.15 39.93
CA GLU A 191 -12.49 45.02 41.09
C GLU A 191 -11.19 45.24 41.91
N ASP A 192 -11.10 46.02 42.98
CA ASP A 192 -11.41 47.45 43.27
C ASP A 192 -10.77 47.78 44.65
N LYS A 193 -10.74 49.05 45.10
CA LYS A 193 -10.45 49.42 46.52
C LYS A 193 -10.70 50.87 46.93
N GLU A 194 -11.72 51.08 47.76
CA GLU A 194 -11.78 52.10 48.82
C GLU A 194 -12.29 51.43 50.11
N GLU A 195 -11.95 52.03 51.27
CA GLU A 195 -12.09 51.52 52.67
C GLU A 195 -11.37 50.19 53.01
#